data_AF-A0A7V4G6L1-F1
#
_entry.id   AF-A0A7V4G6L1-F1
#
_cell.length_a   1.000
_cell.length_b   1.000
_cell.length_c   1.000
_cell.angle_alpha   90.00
_cell.angle_beta   90.00
_cell.angle_gamma   90.00
#
_symmetry.space_group_name_H-M   'P 1'
#
loop_
_entity.id
_entity.type
_entity.pdbx_description
1 polymer ?
#
loop_
_entity_poly.entity_id
_entity_poly.type
_entity_poly.pdbx_seq_one_letter_code
_entity_poly.pdbx_strand_id
1 'polypeptide(L)'
;MELIKIKRRKWAWTDHRIQQGNRVIEVVMELKDYWPLTLRQIYYRLVVAAYLENTRSKYSDLSNLIKHMRLDEWLPWEVLEDRVRRVSAKRGWDDHIEFMEAHVEGFLEGYERCYVQDQKCYVEIWTEKDALSQVFEKVAYPYCIRAVTCRG
;
A
#
# COMPACT_ATOMS: atom_id res chain seq x y z
N MET A 1 33.75 22.54 -1.58
CA MET A 1 32.83 21.90 -2.55
C MET A 1 31.46 22.54 -2.36
N GLU A 2 31.13 23.56 -3.15
CA GLU A 2 29.86 24.30 -3.02
C GLU A 2 28.71 23.52 -3.64
N LEU A 3 27.70 23.18 -2.84
CA LEU A 3 26.49 22.54 -3.33
C LEU A 3 25.65 23.59 -4.09
N ILE A 4 25.62 23.46 -5.42
CA ILE A 4 24.75 24.27 -6.28
C ILE A 4 23.29 24.00 -5.90
N LYS A 5 22.64 24.96 -5.23
CA LYS A 5 21.19 24.92 -4.98
C LYS A 5 20.47 25.09 -6.32
N ILE A 6 20.00 23.99 -6.90
CA ILE A 6 19.10 24.01 -8.05
C ILE A 6 17.85 24.82 -7.66
N LYS A 7 17.53 25.87 -8.43
CA LYS A 7 16.31 26.68 -8.28
C LYS A 7 15.08 25.79 -8.50
N ARG A 8 14.61 25.10 -7.46
CA ARG A 8 13.32 24.39 -7.49
C ARG A 8 12.21 25.44 -7.38
N ARG A 9 11.24 25.36 -8.29
CA ARG A 9 10.04 26.20 -8.24
C ARG A 9 9.30 25.92 -6.92
N LYS A 10 8.98 26.97 -6.16
CA LYS A 10 8.18 26.83 -4.93
C LYS A 10 6.78 26.34 -5.31
N TRP A 11 6.24 25.43 -4.49
CA TRP A 11 4.87 24.97 -4.63
C TRP A 11 3.90 26.14 -4.40
N ALA A 12 2.80 26.14 -5.15
CA ALA A 12 1.72 27.10 -4.99
C ALA A 12 0.39 26.42 -5.33
N TRP A 13 -0.63 26.69 -4.52
CA TRP A 13 -2.00 26.26 -4.77
C TRP A 13 -2.65 27.21 -5.76
N THR A 14 -2.53 26.89 -7.05
CA THR A 14 -3.34 27.54 -8.10
C THR A 14 -4.74 26.94 -8.12
N ASP A 15 -5.72 27.63 -8.73
CA ASP A 15 -7.09 27.13 -8.85
C ASP A 15 -7.17 25.73 -9.47
N HIS A 16 -6.35 25.49 -10.50
CA HIS A 16 -6.23 24.16 -11.11
C HIS A 16 -5.74 23.11 -10.10
N ARG A 17 -4.76 23.43 -9.25
CA ARG A 17 -4.25 22.51 -8.22
C ARG A 17 -5.29 22.24 -7.14
N ILE A 18 -6.05 23.26 -6.76
CA ILE A 18 -7.15 23.12 -5.82
C ILE A 18 -8.22 22.21 -6.40
N GLN A 19 -8.59 22.41 -7.67
CA GLN A 19 -9.55 21.54 -8.35
C GLN A 19 -9.06 20.08 -8.41
N GLN A 20 -7.78 19.86 -8.72
CA GLN A 20 -7.21 18.51 -8.70
C GLN A 20 -7.24 17.90 -7.29
N GLY A 21 -6.92 18.67 -6.24
CA GLY A 21 -7.00 18.19 -4.86
C GLY A 21 -8.41 17.82 -4.43
N ASN A 22 -9.43 18.60 -4.82
CA ASN A 22 -10.83 18.28 -4.56
C ASN A 22 -11.24 16.94 -5.20
N ARG A 23 -10.82 16.67 -6.43
CA ARG A 23 -11.06 15.37 -7.10
C ARG A 23 -10.38 14.20 -6.40
N VAL A 24 -9.18 14.43 -5.85
CA VAL A 24 -8.50 13.43 -5.02
C VAL A 24 -9.34 13.12 -3.78
N ILE A 25 -9.82 14.16 -3.06
CA ILE A 25 -10.67 14.00 -1.87
C ILE A 25 -11.94 13.24 -2.19
N GLU A 26 -12.63 13.60 -3.28
CA GLU A 26 -13.83 12.90 -3.75
C GLU A 26 -13.57 11.39 -3.91
N VAL A 27 -12.53 11.02 -4.66
CA VAL A 27 -12.18 9.62 -4.93
C VAL A 27 -11.75 8.87 -3.66
N VAL A 28 -10.96 9.49 -2.78
CA VAL A 28 -10.52 8.79 -1.56
C VAL A 28 -11.68 8.60 -0.60
N MET A 29 -12.60 9.57 -0.48
CA MET A 29 -13.75 9.46 0.40
C MET A 29 -14.77 8.43 -0.10
N GLU A 30 -14.93 8.28 -1.41
CA GLU A 30 -15.71 7.16 -2.01
C GLU A 30 -15.16 5.79 -1.57
N LEU A 31 -13.84 5.71 -1.35
CA LEU A 31 -13.14 4.48 -0.98
C LEU A 31 -12.77 4.39 0.50
N LYS A 32 -13.47 5.14 1.37
CA LYS A 32 -13.15 5.23 2.80
C LYS A 32 -13.08 3.86 3.49
N ASP A 33 -13.99 2.95 3.14
CA ASP A 33 -14.02 1.59 3.69
C ASP A 33 -12.81 0.72 3.30
N TYR A 34 -12.04 1.17 2.31
CA TYR A 34 -10.85 0.49 1.78
C TYR A 34 -9.53 1.19 2.16
N TRP A 35 -9.56 2.21 3.02
CA TRP A 35 -8.34 2.84 3.52
C TRP A 35 -7.53 1.86 4.38
N PRO A 36 -6.18 1.92 4.33
CA PRO A 36 -5.35 2.84 3.54
C PRO A 36 -5.21 2.43 2.05
N LEU A 37 -5.07 3.43 1.18
CA LEU A 37 -4.87 3.27 -0.26
C LEU A 37 -3.42 3.54 -0.68
N THR A 38 -2.95 2.85 -1.71
CA THR A 38 -1.69 3.19 -2.39
C THR A 38 -1.86 4.35 -3.37
N LEU A 39 -0.77 5.09 -3.64
CA LEU A 39 -0.75 6.14 -4.66
C LEU A 39 -1.23 5.64 -6.04
N ARG A 40 -0.92 4.38 -6.41
CA ARG A 40 -1.41 3.78 -7.66
C ARG A 40 -2.92 3.55 -7.65
N GLN A 41 -3.49 3.09 -6.54
CA GLN A 41 -4.95 2.90 -6.44
C GLN A 41 -5.68 4.22 -6.64
N ILE A 42 -5.24 5.29 -5.97
CA ILE A 42 -5.80 6.64 -6.14
C ILE A 42 -5.65 7.10 -7.60
N TYR A 43 -4.45 6.96 -8.18
CA TYR A 43 -4.20 7.32 -9.57
C TYR A 43 -5.14 6.62 -10.55
N TYR A 44 -5.27 5.29 -10.45
CA TYR A 44 -6.12 4.56 -11.39
C TYR A 44 -7.61 4.86 -11.21
N ARG A 45 -8.06 5.15 -9.99
CA ARG A 45 -9.43 5.60 -9.77
C ARG A 45 -9.70 6.95 -10.43
N LEU A 46 -8.74 7.89 -10.35
CA LEU A 46 -8.83 9.17 -11.08
C LEU A 46 -8.82 9.00 -12.61
N VAL A 47 -8.09 7.99 -13.13
CA VAL A 47 -8.12 7.65 -14.56
C VAL A 47 -9.48 7.09 -14.97
N VAL A 48 -10.05 6.17 -14.19
CA VAL A 48 -11.38 5.59 -14.45
C VAL A 48 -12.47 6.66 -14.38
N ALA A 49 -12.36 7.62 -13.45
CA ALA A 49 -13.24 8.78 -13.35
C ALA A 49 -13.02 9.84 -14.46
N ALA A 50 -12.14 9.56 -15.44
CA ALA A 50 -11.76 10.48 -16.53
C ALA A 50 -11.18 11.83 -16.06
N TYR A 51 -10.67 11.90 -14.83
CA TYR A 51 -10.03 13.10 -14.28
C TYR A 51 -8.55 13.23 -14.65
N LEU A 52 -7.89 12.11 -14.96
CA LEU A 52 -6.50 12.05 -15.40
C LEU A 52 -6.36 11.13 -16.61
N GLU A 53 -5.48 11.53 -17.54
CA GLU A 53 -5.02 10.63 -18.58
C GLU A 53 -4.03 9.62 -18.02
N ASN A 54 -4.07 8.39 -18.53
CA ASN A 54 -3.16 7.34 -18.10
C ASN A 54 -1.73 7.52 -18.67
N THR A 55 -0.98 8.47 -18.11
CA THR A 55 0.39 8.74 -18.51
C THR A 55 1.33 8.85 -17.31
N ARG A 56 2.59 8.46 -17.51
CA ARG A 56 3.64 8.55 -16.47
C ARG A 56 3.83 9.98 -15.93
N SER A 57 3.67 10.98 -16.79
CA SER A 57 3.76 12.39 -16.40
C SER A 57 2.68 12.76 -15.39
N LYS A 58 1.42 12.38 -15.66
CA LYS A 58 0.29 12.63 -14.75
C LYS A 58 0.44 11.88 -13.43
N TYR A 59 0.96 10.65 -13.47
CA TYR A 59 1.30 9.91 -12.25
C TYR A 59 2.34 10.66 -11.39
N SER A 60 3.43 11.14 -12.00
CA SER A 60 4.45 11.90 -11.27
C SER A 60 3.92 13.24 -10.75
N ASP A 61 3.05 13.89 -11.50
CA ASP A 61 2.41 15.13 -11.09
C ASP A 61 1.47 14.92 -9.90
N LEU A 62 0.66 13.86 -9.94
CA LEU A 62 -0.22 13.46 -8.82
C LEU A 62 0.58 13.13 -7.56
N SER A 63 1.70 12.43 -7.69
CA SER A 63 2.60 12.14 -6.56
C SER A 63 3.07 13.42 -5.87
N ASN A 64 3.46 14.43 -6.65
CA ASN A 64 3.86 15.74 -6.12
C ASN A 64 2.68 16.48 -5.48
N LEU A 65 1.49 16.45 -6.10
CA LEU A 65 0.27 17.06 -5.57
C LEU A 65 -0.09 16.47 -4.20
N ILE A 66 -0.22 15.15 -4.11
CA ILE A 66 -0.59 14.43 -2.88
C ILE A 66 0.42 14.68 -1.77
N LYS A 67 1.71 14.75 -2.08
CA LYS A 67 2.75 15.13 -1.11
C LYS A 67 2.42 16.48 -0.46
N HIS A 68 2.09 17.48 -1.24
CA HIS A 68 1.75 18.80 -0.71
C HIS A 68 0.40 18.82 0.01
N MET A 69 -0.60 18.07 -0.47
CA MET A 69 -1.87 17.92 0.25
C MET A 69 -1.67 17.35 1.67
N ARG A 70 -0.76 16.38 1.85
CA ARG A 70 -0.45 15.83 3.18
C ARG A 70 0.32 16.81 4.07
N LEU A 71 1.26 17.55 3.49
CA LEU A 71 2.06 18.55 4.23
C LEU A 71 1.19 19.70 4.75
N ASP A 72 0.14 20.05 4.00
CA ASP A 72 -0.81 21.12 4.35
C ASP A 72 -2.05 20.55 5.07
N GLU A 73 -1.99 19.31 5.58
CA GLU A 73 -3.06 18.61 6.33
C GLU A 73 -4.41 18.49 5.58
N TRP A 74 -4.41 18.72 4.27
CA TRP A 74 -5.61 18.60 3.45
C TRP A 74 -5.99 17.14 3.17
N LEU A 75 -4.99 16.24 3.12
CA LEU A 75 -5.22 14.80 3.01
C LEU A 75 -4.77 14.11 4.31
N PRO A 76 -5.67 13.46 5.06
CA PRO A 76 -5.31 12.74 6.29
C PRO A 76 -4.21 11.70 6.08
N TRP A 77 -3.37 11.51 7.09
CA TRP A 77 -2.20 10.62 6.96
C TRP A 77 -2.60 9.15 6.81
N GLU A 78 -3.75 8.75 7.34
CA GLU A 78 -4.28 7.38 7.30
C GLU A 78 -4.81 6.98 5.92
N VAL A 79 -5.08 7.95 5.03
CA VAL A 79 -5.62 7.67 3.69
C VAL A 79 -4.62 6.93 2.81
N LEU A 80 -3.33 7.23 2.96
CA LEU A 80 -2.31 6.83 2.01
C LEU A 80 -1.17 6.04 2.66
N GLU A 81 -0.93 4.85 2.12
CA GLU A 81 0.20 4.00 2.47
C GLU A 81 1.18 3.79 1.30
N ASP A 82 2.47 3.69 1.62
CA ASP A 82 3.53 3.33 0.68
C ASP A 82 3.98 1.88 0.92
N ARG A 83 3.28 0.93 0.28
CA ARG A 83 3.56 -0.52 0.41
C ARG A 83 4.95 -0.93 -0.09
N VAL A 84 5.65 -0.08 -0.85
CA VAL A 84 6.97 -0.42 -1.41
C VAL A 84 8.07 -0.30 -0.34
N ARG A 85 7.82 0.46 0.74
CA ARG A 85 8.69 0.49 1.90
C ARG A 85 8.18 -0.50 2.94
N ARG A 86 8.48 -1.78 2.76
CA ARG A 86 8.36 -2.74 3.86
C ARG A 86 9.41 -2.41 4.90
N VAL A 87 9.03 -1.63 5.92
CA VAL A 87 9.77 -1.61 7.17
C VAL A 87 9.43 -2.95 7.83
N SER A 88 10.38 -3.87 7.87
CA SER A 88 10.19 -5.07 8.70
C SER A 88 9.89 -4.61 10.12
N ALA A 89 8.90 -5.21 10.77
CA ALA A 89 8.70 -4.98 12.19
C ALA A 89 10.04 -5.12 12.92
N LYS A 90 10.30 -4.25 13.91
CA LYS A 90 11.46 -4.39 14.79
C LYS A 90 11.37 -5.80 15.36
N ARG A 91 12.35 -6.64 15.04
CA ARG A 91 12.45 -7.98 15.60
C ARG A 91 13.12 -7.86 16.96
N GLY A 92 12.41 -8.23 18.03
CA GLY A 92 12.91 -8.21 19.40
C GLY A 92 11.90 -7.61 20.36
N TRP A 93 12.05 -7.97 21.64
CA TRP A 93 11.26 -7.50 22.76
C TRP A 93 12.09 -6.49 23.54
N ASP A 94 11.49 -5.40 23.99
CA ASP A 94 12.21 -4.41 24.80
C ASP A 94 12.37 -4.89 26.26
N ASP A 95 11.49 -5.80 26.70
CA ASP A 95 11.56 -6.42 28.02
C ASP A 95 11.21 -7.93 28.00
N HIS A 96 11.75 -8.65 28.97
CA HIS A 96 11.49 -10.08 29.17
C HIS A 96 10.05 -10.38 29.61
N ILE A 97 9.39 -9.45 30.32
CA ILE A 97 7.98 -9.62 30.71
C ILE A 97 7.09 -9.56 29.46
N GLU A 98 7.33 -8.60 28.56
CA GLU A 98 6.59 -8.46 27.29
C GLU A 98 6.72 -9.74 26.43
N PHE A 99 7.91 -10.33 26.38
CA PHE A 99 8.13 -11.62 25.73
C PHE A 99 7.27 -12.73 26.37
N MET A 100 7.30 -12.84 27.71
CA MET A 100 6.56 -13.88 28.41
C MET A 100 5.06 -13.72 28.25
N GLU A 101 4.52 -12.51 28.42
CA GLU A 101 3.09 -12.22 28.27
C GLU A 101 2.59 -12.56 26.86
N ALA A 102 3.31 -12.13 25.81
CA ALA A 102 2.92 -12.42 24.43
C ALA A 102 2.93 -13.93 24.10
N HIS A 103 3.86 -14.70 24.66
CA HIS A 103 3.93 -16.15 24.43
C HIS A 103 2.95 -16.94 25.29
N VAL A 104 2.59 -16.44 26.47
CA VAL A 104 1.54 -17.03 27.32
C VAL A 104 0.17 -16.76 26.73
N GLU A 105 -0.07 -15.55 26.21
CA GLU A 105 -1.34 -15.18 25.55
C GLU A 105 -1.56 -16.04 24.29
N GLY A 106 -0.55 -16.17 23.43
CA GLY A 106 -0.62 -17.05 22.26
C GLY A 106 -0.37 -18.53 22.55
N PHE A 107 -0.32 -18.95 23.81
CA PHE A 107 0.05 -20.32 24.16
C PHE A 107 -1.00 -21.32 23.65
N LEU A 108 -0.57 -22.24 22.80
CA LEU A 108 -1.42 -23.22 22.09
C LEU A 108 -2.39 -22.60 21.06
N GLU A 109 -2.25 -21.31 20.77
CA GLU A 109 -2.96 -20.65 19.68
C GLU A 109 -2.14 -20.71 18.38
N GLY A 110 -2.82 -20.67 17.23
CA GLY A 110 -2.15 -20.62 15.92
C GLY A 110 -1.66 -21.96 15.35
N TYR A 111 -1.99 -23.09 15.97
CA TYR A 111 -1.81 -24.39 15.30
C TYR A 111 -2.82 -24.53 14.15
N GLU A 112 -2.31 -24.50 12.92
CA GLU A 112 -3.07 -24.83 11.71
C GLU A 112 -2.51 -26.10 11.07
N ARG A 113 -3.38 -27.06 10.76
CA ARG A 113 -2.98 -28.28 10.07
C ARG A 113 -2.84 -28.00 8.58
N CYS A 114 -1.69 -28.38 8.01
CA CYS A 114 -1.49 -28.34 6.57
C CYS A 114 -2.30 -29.43 5.86
N TYR A 115 -3.32 -29.03 5.09
CA TYR A 115 -4.23 -29.94 4.41
C TYR A 115 -3.64 -30.64 3.18
N VAL A 116 -2.48 -30.20 2.70
CA VAL A 116 -1.85 -30.70 1.46
C VAL A 116 -0.68 -31.68 1.69
N GLN A 117 -0.50 -32.18 2.93
CA GLN A 117 0.63 -33.05 3.29
C GLN A 117 0.72 -34.34 2.47
N ASP A 118 -0.41 -34.94 2.10
CA ASP A 118 -0.48 -36.22 1.38
C ASP A 118 -0.80 -36.07 -0.13
N GLN A 119 -0.75 -34.84 -0.65
CA GLN A 119 -1.01 -34.59 -2.07
C GLN A 119 0.13 -35.16 -2.94
N LYS A 120 -0.24 -35.89 -4.00
CA LYS A 120 0.73 -36.42 -4.98
C LYS A 120 1.39 -35.33 -5.83
N CYS A 121 0.76 -34.17 -5.94
CA CYS A 121 1.18 -33.08 -6.80
C CYS A 121 1.40 -31.81 -5.96
N TYR A 122 2.44 -31.05 -6.30
CA TYR A 122 2.71 -29.76 -5.69
C TYR A 122 1.88 -28.68 -6.40
N VAL A 123 1.03 -27.99 -5.63
CA VAL A 123 0.11 -26.97 -6.15
C VAL A 123 0.62 -25.58 -5.73
N GLU A 124 0.75 -24.68 -6.71
CA GLU A 124 1.05 -23.27 -6.50
C GLU A 124 0.07 -22.39 -7.28
N ILE A 125 -0.21 -21.19 -6.75
CA ILE A 125 -1.02 -20.18 -7.43
C ILE A 125 -0.09 -19.10 -7.96
N TRP A 126 -0.11 -18.89 -9.27
CA TRP A 126 0.74 -17.91 -9.94
C TRP A 126 -0.09 -16.71 -10.39
N THR A 127 0.37 -15.50 -10.06
CA THR A 127 -0.25 -14.24 -10.51
C THR A 127 0.79 -13.31 -11.11
N GLU A 128 0.51 -12.74 -12.28
CA GLU A 128 1.37 -11.73 -12.90
C GLU A 128 1.24 -10.35 -12.21
N LYS A 129 0.06 -10.08 -11.65
CA LYS A 129 -0.25 -8.77 -11.09
C LYS A 129 0.06 -8.73 -9.59
N ASP A 130 1.18 -8.10 -9.25
CA ASP A 130 1.66 -7.91 -7.85
C ASP A 130 0.61 -7.28 -6.93
N ALA A 131 -0.23 -6.39 -7.46
CA ALA A 131 -1.33 -5.77 -6.71
C ALA A 131 -2.38 -6.78 -6.20
N LEU A 132 -2.46 -7.98 -6.80
CA LEU A 132 -3.40 -9.03 -6.39
C LEU A 132 -2.78 -10.06 -5.44
N SER A 133 -1.46 -10.01 -5.22
CA SER A 133 -0.73 -10.99 -4.39
C SER A 133 -1.37 -11.20 -3.02
N GLN A 134 -1.70 -10.10 -2.32
CA GLN A 134 -2.31 -10.15 -0.99
C GLN A 134 -3.71 -10.77 -0.98
N VAL A 135 -4.49 -10.59 -2.06
CA VAL A 135 -5.83 -11.18 -2.18
C VAL A 135 -5.69 -12.69 -2.33
N PHE A 136 -4.81 -13.14 -3.22
CA PHE A 136 -4.55 -14.56 -3.42
C PHE A 136 -3.90 -15.21 -2.21
N GLU A 137 -2.97 -14.53 -1.54
CA GLU A 137 -2.31 -15.03 -0.32
C GLU A 137 -3.33 -15.30 0.79
N LYS A 138 -4.25 -14.36 1.04
CA LYS A 138 -5.33 -14.56 2.03
C LYS A 138 -6.23 -15.76 1.71
N VAL A 139 -6.51 -16.02 0.44
CA VAL A 139 -7.35 -17.15 0.01
C VAL A 139 -6.58 -18.47 0.03
N ALA A 140 -5.30 -18.45 -0.31
CA ALA A 140 -4.45 -19.64 -0.41
C ALA A 140 -3.92 -20.11 0.95
N TYR A 141 -3.73 -19.18 1.90
CA TYR A 141 -3.15 -19.44 3.22
C TYR A 141 -3.86 -20.56 3.99
N PRO A 142 -5.21 -20.59 4.10
CA PRO A 142 -5.92 -21.67 4.81
C PRO A 142 -5.73 -23.05 4.18
N TYR A 143 -5.34 -23.12 2.90
CA TYR A 143 -5.10 -24.39 2.19
C TYR A 143 -3.62 -24.78 2.16
N CYS A 144 -2.75 -24.01 2.81
CA CYS A 144 -1.30 -24.18 2.76
C CYS A 144 -0.73 -24.19 1.33
N ILE A 145 -1.36 -23.43 0.42
CA ILE A 145 -0.92 -23.25 -0.96
C ILE A 145 -0.14 -21.95 -1.07
N ARG A 146 0.98 -21.96 -1.79
CA ARG A 146 1.79 -20.75 -2.01
C ARG A 146 1.21 -19.91 -3.14
N ALA A 147 1.04 -18.61 -2.88
CA ALA A 147 0.76 -17.60 -3.90
C ALA A 147 2.08 -16.96 -4.34
N VAL A 148 2.45 -17.18 -5.60
CA VAL A 148 3.68 -16.68 -6.23
C VAL A 148 3.31 -15.55 -7.18
N THR A 149 4.04 -14.43 -7.08
CA THR A 149 3.89 -13.32 -8.03
C THR A 149 5.02 -13.35 -9.05
N CYS A 150 4.66 -13.47 -10.32
CA CYS A 150 5.57 -13.32 -11.44
C CYS A 150 5.62 -11.85 -11.85
N ARG A 151 6.82 -11.32 -12.05
CA ARG A 151 6.99 -10.00 -12.67
C ARG A 151 7.25 -10.21 -14.16
N GLY A 152 6.16 -10.34 -14.91
CA GLY A 152 6.17 -10.27 -16.38
C GLY A 152 6.31 -8.84 -16.86
#